data_AF-A0A972CRT5-F1
#
_entry.id   AF-A0A972CRT5-F1
#
_cell.length_a   1.000
_cell.length_b   1.000
_cell.length_c   1.000
_cell.angle_alpha   90.00
_cell.angle_beta   90.00
_cell.angle_gamma   90.00
#
_symmetry.space_group_name_H-M   'P 1'
#
loop_
_entity.id
_entity.type
_entity.pdbx_description
1 polymer ?
#
loop_
_entity_poly.entity_id
_entity_poly.type
_entity_poly.pdbx_seq_one_letter_code
_entity_poly.pdbx_strand_id
1 'polypeptide(L)'
;MIQNISNFYTTAPKIFVTGRRIFGSDQSAEPETDFTSDAVKLTLSPEAQRLLGKNKADRNPSNTDDEYNATEIKPTDEQTGKSTVNSGSTELSPEEERLVQRLKQTDTAVRIHERQHVAAAGGYVKGGPIYNYITGPDGKRYAVGGRVSLDITSVPNNPEATIRKAQIIKRAALAPADPSAADRAVAANAEKMEQKARAQLQAEARKESKAETAKGQHFKFKAYTRSFLPTGQAVNILI
;
A
#
# COMPACT_ATOMS: atom_id res chain seq x y z
N MET A 1 -0.40 -48.84 12.04
CA MET A 1 -0.32 -49.72 10.85
C MET A 1 -0.77 -48.89 9.66
N ILE A 2 0.15 -48.24 8.94
CA ILE A 2 0.90 -48.74 7.76
C ILE A 2 -0.04 -49.21 6.64
N GLN A 3 0.19 -48.65 5.44
CA GLN A 3 0.19 -49.19 4.06
C GLN A 3 -0.05 -47.96 3.15
N ASN A 4 0.94 -47.18 2.68
CA ASN A 4 2.04 -47.45 1.74
C ASN A 4 1.61 -48.17 0.45
N ILE A 5 1.41 -47.42 -0.65
CA ILE A 5 1.53 -47.94 -2.03
C ILE A 5 2.11 -46.84 -2.96
N SER A 6 3.44 -46.86 -3.05
CA SER A 6 4.30 -46.75 -4.24
C SER A 6 3.81 -46.13 -5.57
N ASN A 7 4.56 -45.10 -5.98
CA ASN A 7 5.27 -44.87 -7.26
C ASN A 7 4.60 -45.21 -8.60
N PHE A 8 4.50 -44.18 -9.45
CA PHE A 8 4.82 -44.32 -10.88
C PHE A 8 5.74 -43.18 -11.34
N TYR A 9 6.95 -43.56 -11.74
CA TYR A 9 7.86 -42.76 -12.55
C TYR A 9 7.33 -42.74 -14.00
N THR A 10 7.43 -41.60 -14.67
CA THR A 10 7.43 -41.56 -16.13
C THR A 10 8.49 -40.59 -16.61
N THR A 11 9.32 -41.14 -17.48
CA THR A 11 10.58 -40.65 -18.02
C THR A 11 10.39 -40.27 -19.48
N ALA A 12 11.19 -39.30 -19.93
CA ALA A 12 11.63 -38.99 -21.30
C ALA A 12 10.95 -37.79 -22.01
N PRO A 13 11.62 -37.15 -23.01
CA PRO A 13 13.06 -37.01 -23.24
C PRO A 13 13.52 -35.54 -23.46
N LYS A 14 14.82 -35.31 -23.26
CA LYS A 14 15.55 -34.09 -23.65
C LYS A 14 15.75 -34.08 -25.17
N ILE A 15 15.26 -33.04 -25.85
CA ILE A 15 15.57 -32.78 -27.26
C ILE A 15 16.70 -31.75 -27.31
N PHE A 16 17.83 -32.18 -27.86
CA PHE A 16 18.99 -31.35 -28.16
C PHE A 16 18.87 -30.91 -29.63
N VAL A 17 18.79 -29.61 -29.90
CA VAL A 17 18.92 -29.05 -31.26
C VAL A 17 20.08 -28.08 -31.26
N THR A 18 21.09 -28.43 -32.05
CA THR A 18 22.27 -27.64 -32.37
C THR A 18 21.98 -26.67 -33.52
N GLY A 19 22.43 -25.42 -33.35
CA GLY A 19 22.99 -24.60 -34.43
C GLY A 19 22.13 -23.46 -34.95
N ARG A 20 22.64 -22.22 -34.81
CA ARG A 20 23.12 -21.35 -35.91
C ARG A 20 23.27 -19.91 -35.39
N ARG A 21 24.52 -19.42 -35.36
CA ARG A 21 24.80 -17.99 -35.14
C ARG A 21 24.35 -17.22 -36.37
N ILE A 22 23.56 -16.17 -36.17
CA ILE A 22 23.48 -15.03 -37.07
C ILE A 22 23.57 -13.75 -36.23
N PHE A 23 24.48 -12.88 -36.67
CA PHE A 23 24.74 -11.54 -36.15
C PHE A 23 23.46 -10.69 -36.17
N GLY A 24 23.19 -9.99 -35.08
CA GLY A 24 22.16 -8.97 -34.96
C GLY A 24 22.45 -8.13 -33.73
N SER A 25 23.05 -6.98 -33.95
CA SER A 25 23.35 -5.94 -32.98
C SER A 25 22.07 -5.26 -32.48
N ASP A 26 22.08 -4.93 -31.19
CA ASP A 26 21.30 -3.86 -30.57
C ASP A 26 19.79 -4.09 -30.39
N GLN A 27 19.40 -4.66 -29.24
CA GLN A 27 18.43 -4.02 -28.34
C GLN A 27 18.30 -4.78 -27.02
N SER A 28 18.47 -4.03 -25.94
CA SER A 28 18.15 -4.29 -24.55
C SER A 28 16.98 -5.26 -24.32
N ALA A 29 17.31 -6.50 -23.97
CA ALA A 29 16.40 -7.43 -23.31
C ALA A 29 16.75 -7.44 -21.81
N GLU A 30 15.96 -6.69 -21.05
CA GLU A 30 15.94 -6.65 -19.59
C GLU A 30 15.74 -8.07 -19.01
N PRO A 31 16.46 -8.47 -17.95
CA PRO A 31 16.08 -9.64 -17.18
C PRO A 31 14.87 -9.30 -16.29
N GLU A 32 13.71 -9.86 -16.63
CA GLU A 32 12.53 -9.97 -15.75
C GLU A 32 12.97 -10.62 -14.43
N THR A 33 13.10 -9.79 -13.39
CA THR A 33 13.25 -10.25 -12.01
C THR A 33 11.99 -9.89 -11.25
N ASP A 34 11.14 -10.89 -11.14
CA ASP A 34 9.99 -10.93 -10.24
C ASP A 34 10.51 -10.94 -8.79
N PHE A 35 10.61 -9.76 -8.17
CA PHE A 35 10.86 -9.62 -6.74
C PHE A 35 9.81 -8.73 -6.09
N THR A 36 8.84 -9.41 -5.49
CA THR A 36 8.04 -8.93 -4.37
C THR A 36 8.94 -8.30 -3.30
N SER A 37 9.06 -6.99 -3.32
CA SER A 37 9.32 -6.20 -2.12
C SER A 37 8.74 -4.80 -2.33
N ASP A 38 7.47 -4.64 -1.94
CA ASP A 38 6.90 -3.35 -1.57
C ASP A 38 7.67 -2.84 -0.34
N ALA A 39 8.90 -2.38 -0.58
CA ALA A 39 9.70 -1.70 0.42
C ALA A 39 9.07 -0.32 0.61
N VAL A 40 8.04 -0.28 1.47
CA VAL A 40 7.51 0.96 2.03
C VAL A 40 8.69 1.65 2.71
N LYS A 41 9.21 2.69 2.05
CA LYS A 41 10.33 3.50 2.51
C LYS A 41 10.01 3.98 3.92
N LEU A 42 10.79 3.52 4.91
CA LEU A 42 10.70 3.86 6.33
C LEU A 42 10.78 5.39 6.48
N THR A 43 9.64 6.06 6.66
CA THR A 43 9.65 7.51 6.91
C THR A 43 9.73 7.77 8.41
N LEU A 44 10.96 7.80 8.91
CA LEU A 44 11.30 8.43 10.19
C LEU A 44 10.84 9.89 10.17
N SER A 45 10.40 10.45 11.31
CA SER A 45 10.11 11.89 11.38
C SER A 45 11.36 12.71 11.02
N PRO A 46 11.23 13.94 10.50
CA PRO A 46 12.38 14.79 10.19
C PRO A 46 13.32 14.96 11.39
N GLU A 47 12.78 14.93 12.61
CA GLU A 47 13.55 14.97 13.85
C GLU A 47 14.27 13.64 14.17
N ALA A 48 13.62 12.51 13.95
CA ALA A 48 14.22 11.18 14.10
C ALA A 48 15.33 10.92 13.07
N GLN A 49 15.19 11.43 11.84
CA GLN A 49 16.24 11.38 10.81
C GLN A 49 17.48 12.18 11.23
N ARG A 50 17.29 13.36 11.82
CA ARG A 50 18.38 14.20 12.36
C ARG A 50 19.07 13.56 13.56
N LEU A 51 18.35 12.75 14.32
CA LEU A 51 18.89 12.00 15.45
C LEU A 51 19.73 10.79 15.02
N LEU A 52 19.31 10.08 13.97
CA LEU A 52 20.05 8.94 13.41
C LEU A 52 21.25 9.38 12.54
N GLY A 53 21.26 10.61 12.03
CA GLY A 53 22.22 11.11 11.04
C GLY A 53 23.55 11.67 11.55
N LYS A 54 24.10 11.26 12.69
CA LYS A 54 25.41 11.76 13.16
C LYS A 54 26.56 10.82 12.82
N ASN A 55 27.08 11.01 11.60
CA ASN A 55 28.52 11.02 11.25
C ASN A 55 28.70 11.40 9.76
N LYS A 56 28.33 12.64 9.40
CA LYS A 56 28.75 13.32 8.16
C LYS A 56 29.04 14.80 8.43
N ALA A 57 29.95 15.05 9.37
CA ALA A 57 30.75 16.26 9.45
C ALA A 57 32.16 15.69 9.67
N ASP A 58 32.96 15.44 8.64
CA ASP A 58 33.67 16.46 7.86
C ASP A 58 33.94 15.95 6.43
N ARG A 59 33.24 16.40 5.38
CA ARG A 59 33.77 16.44 3.99
C ARG A 59 33.11 17.56 3.17
N ASN A 60 33.97 18.46 2.70
CA ASN A 60 33.82 19.46 1.65
C ASN A 60 32.94 18.97 0.47
N PRO A 61 31.97 19.75 -0.05
CA PRO A 61 31.14 19.32 -1.18
C PRO A 61 31.91 19.54 -2.49
N SER A 62 32.55 18.49 -2.98
CA SER A 62 33.02 18.42 -4.36
C SER A 62 32.52 17.11 -4.95
N ASN A 63 31.79 17.22 -6.08
CA ASN A 63 31.23 16.16 -6.92
C ASN A 63 31.86 14.77 -6.78
N THR A 64 31.03 13.75 -6.54
CA THR A 64 30.95 12.53 -7.38
C THR A 64 29.60 11.83 -7.16
N ASP A 65 29.02 11.37 -8.26
CA ASP A 65 27.87 10.48 -8.32
C ASP A 65 28.30 9.07 -7.89
N ASP A 66 28.00 8.66 -6.65
CA ASP A 66 28.32 7.31 -6.19
C ASP A 66 27.12 6.68 -5.44
N GLU A 67 26.33 5.98 -6.25
CA GLU A 67 25.81 4.64 -6.01
C GLU A 67 25.99 4.06 -4.59
N TYR A 68 24.93 4.16 -3.77
CA TYR A 68 24.85 3.38 -2.52
C TYR A 68 24.25 2.01 -2.82
N ASN A 69 25.13 1.06 -3.10
CA ASN A 69 24.84 -0.36 -3.14
C ASN A 69 24.54 -0.87 -1.72
N ALA A 70 23.33 -1.38 -1.51
CA ALA A 70 22.85 -1.88 -0.23
C ALA A 70 23.38 -3.29 0.02
N THR A 71 24.47 -3.42 0.77
CA THR A 71 24.89 -4.72 1.31
C THR A 71 24.00 -5.08 2.50
N GLU A 72 22.98 -5.86 2.19
CA GLU A 72 22.34 -6.91 2.98
C GLU A 72 22.93 -7.15 4.39
N ILE A 73 22.24 -6.68 5.44
CA ILE A 73 22.47 -7.14 6.81
C ILE A 73 21.35 -8.13 7.15
N LYS A 74 21.67 -9.43 7.05
CA LYS A 74 20.84 -10.52 7.59
C LYS A 74 20.98 -10.59 9.12
N PRO A 75 19.93 -10.99 9.85
CA PRO A 75 19.97 -11.12 11.30
C PRO A 75 20.68 -12.42 11.66
N THR A 76 21.79 -12.34 12.38
CA THR A 76 22.42 -13.50 13.02
C THR A 76 22.45 -13.26 14.52
N ASP A 77 21.67 -14.06 15.20
CA ASP A 77 21.71 -14.30 16.64
C ASP A 77 23.00 -15.10 16.92
N GLU A 78 23.97 -14.52 17.62
CA GLU A 78 24.81 -15.18 18.63
C GLU A 78 25.86 -14.22 19.23
N GLN A 79 25.63 -13.92 20.52
CA GLN A 79 26.60 -13.80 21.62
C GLN A 79 28.05 -13.36 21.31
N THR A 80 28.41 -12.16 21.76
CA THR A 80 29.21 -11.94 22.99
C THR A 80 29.64 -10.47 23.08
N GLY A 81 28.81 -9.66 23.73
CA GLY A 81 29.16 -8.30 24.15
C GLY A 81 28.67 -8.13 25.58
N LYS A 82 29.53 -8.47 26.53
CA LYS A 82 29.33 -8.32 27.98
C LYS A 82 29.22 -6.82 28.32
N SER A 83 28.09 -6.19 28.00
CA SER A 83 27.72 -4.91 28.57
C SER A 83 26.97 -5.19 29.86
N THR A 84 27.75 -5.14 30.95
CA THR A 84 27.32 -5.14 32.33
C THR A 84 26.02 -4.37 32.50
N VAL A 85 24.96 -5.10 32.87
CA VAL A 85 23.74 -4.56 33.44
C VAL A 85 24.11 -3.90 34.77
N ASN A 86 24.38 -2.60 34.75
CA ASN A 86 24.31 -1.77 35.95
C ASN A 86 22.89 -1.20 36.03
N SER A 87 21.99 -2.01 36.57
CA SER A 87 20.78 -1.52 37.22
C SER A 87 21.20 -0.92 38.55
N GLY A 88 21.58 0.36 38.56
CA GLY A 88 22.00 1.06 39.76
C GLY A 88 22.42 2.47 39.44
N SER A 89 21.47 3.41 39.54
CA SER A 89 21.67 4.86 39.72
C SER A 89 23.01 5.41 39.24
N THR A 90 23.28 5.30 37.94
CA THR A 90 24.28 6.13 37.28
C THR A 90 23.58 7.42 36.94
N GLU A 91 23.96 8.51 37.61
CA GLU A 91 23.61 9.85 37.16
C GLU A 91 23.99 9.96 35.68
N LEU A 92 23.01 10.28 34.85
CA LEU A 92 23.22 10.44 33.42
C LEU A 92 24.19 11.60 33.22
N SER A 93 25.12 11.45 32.27
CA SER A 93 25.92 12.59 31.86
C SER A 93 25.01 13.70 31.28
N PRO A 94 25.42 14.98 31.32
CA PRO A 94 24.65 16.07 30.73
C PRO A 94 24.32 15.85 29.24
N GLU A 95 25.14 15.08 28.52
CA GLU A 95 24.89 14.70 27.13
C GLU A 95 23.79 13.64 27.00
N GLU A 96 23.82 12.63 27.85
CA GLU A 96 22.78 11.59 27.91
C GLU A 96 21.42 12.17 28.34
N GLU A 97 21.41 13.11 29.28
CA GLU A 97 20.18 13.83 29.68
C GLU A 97 19.56 14.59 28.50
N ARG A 98 20.39 15.31 27.73
CA ARG A 98 19.93 16.01 26.52
C ARG A 98 19.40 15.05 25.48
N LEU A 99 20.02 13.88 25.32
CA LEU A 99 19.53 12.83 24.43
C LEU A 99 18.16 12.32 24.88
N VAL A 100 18.01 11.99 26.17
CA VAL A 100 16.74 11.55 26.75
C VAL A 100 15.65 12.60 26.59
N GLN A 101 15.95 13.88 26.80
CA GLN A 101 14.99 14.97 26.58
C GLN A 101 14.51 15.02 25.13
N ARG A 102 15.42 14.87 24.17
CA ARG A 102 15.05 14.86 22.75
C ARG A 102 14.24 13.62 22.36
N LEU A 103 14.59 12.46 22.90
CA LEU A 103 13.83 11.23 22.70
C LEU A 103 12.39 11.37 23.24
N LYS A 104 12.20 12.00 24.40
CA LYS A 104 10.88 12.32 24.95
C LYS A 104 10.06 13.25 24.05
N GLN A 105 10.71 14.28 23.48
CA GLN A 105 10.07 15.20 22.54
C GLN A 105 9.62 14.47 21.27
N THR A 106 10.52 13.67 20.69
CA THR A 106 10.23 12.88 19.49
C THR A 106 9.09 11.89 19.75
N ASP A 107 9.13 11.17 20.87
CA ASP A 107 8.12 10.20 21.29
C ASP A 107 6.74 10.84 21.45
N THR A 108 6.69 12.03 22.06
CA THR A 108 5.45 12.80 22.18
C THR A 108 4.93 13.22 20.80
N ALA A 109 5.80 13.72 19.93
CA ALA A 109 5.45 14.16 18.58
C ALA A 109 4.92 13.00 17.73
N VAL A 110 5.60 11.85 17.73
CA VAL A 110 5.17 10.63 17.01
C VAL A 110 3.81 10.17 17.51
N ARG A 111 3.59 10.09 18.83
CA ARG A 111 2.28 9.66 19.35
C ARG A 111 1.16 10.63 19.01
N ILE A 112 1.44 11.94 18.97
CA ILE A 112 0.47 12.94 18.55
C ILE A 112 0.17 12.79 17.05
N HIS A 113 1.19 12.58 16.22
CA HIS A 113 1.07 12.33 14.78
C HIS A 113 0.15 11.15 14.49
N GLU A 114 0.44 9.98 15.07
CA GLU A 114 -0.39 8.79 14.85
C GLU A 114 -1.82 8.95 15.40
N ARG A 115 -1.99 9.65 16.52
CA ARG A 115 -3.31 9.89 17.09
C ARG A 115 -4.17 10.75 16.18
N GLN A 116 -3.59 11.73 15.50
CA GLN A 116 -4.31 12.56 14.53
C GLN A 116 -4.82 11.73 13.35
N HIS A 117 -4.00 10.83 12.83
CA HIS A 117 -4.45 9.88 11.79
C HIS A 117 -5.62 9.00 12.28
N VAL A 118 -5.50 8.40 13.47
CA VAL A 118 -6.57 7.55 14.04
C VAL A 118 -7.87 8.34 14.24
N ALA A 119 -7.79 9.52 14.83
CA ALA A 119 -8.95 10.36 15.10
C ALA A 119 -9.68 10.76 13.81
N ALA A 120 -8.95 11.07 12.75
CA ALA A 120 -9.52 11.44 11.47
C ALA A 120 -10.08 10.24 10.68
N ALA A 121 -9.45 9.08 10.80
CA ALA A 121 -9.88 7.85 10.12
C ALA A 121 -11.14 7.21 10.74
N GLY A 122 -11.31 7.33 12.06
CA GLY A 122 -12.43 6.73 12.79
C GLY A 122 -12.52 5.22 12.57
N GLY A 123 -13.68 4.72 12.13
CA GLY A 123 -13.93 3.28 11.94
C GLY A 123 -13.17 2.61 10.79
N TYR A 124 -12.40 3.35 10.00
CA TYR A 124 -11.63 2.78 8.87
C TYR A 124 -10.19 2.43 9.24
N VAL A 125 -9.81 2.57 10.50
CA VAL A 125 -8.51 2.10 10.99
C VAL A 125 -8.51 0.57 11.10
N LYS A 126 -7.52 -0.06 10.49
CA LYS A 126 -7.21 -1.48 10.64
C LYS A 126 -6.28 -1.68 11.84
N GLY A 127 -6.87 -1.80 13.03
CA GLY A 127 -6.14 -2.04 14.28
C GLY A 127 -5.71 -0.76 15.00
N GLY A 128 -4.69 -0.85 15.85
CA GLY A 128 -4.10 0.29 16.56
C GLY A 128 -2.92 0.92 15.81
N PRO A 129 -2.44 2.10 16.26
CA PRO A 129 -1.17 2.64 15.78
C PRO A 129 -0.03 1.69 16.16
N ILE A 130 0.91 1.51 15.24
CA ILE A 130 2.12 0.71 15.43
C ILE A 130 3.29 1.67 15.59
N TYR A 131 4.19 1.41 16.53
CA TYR A 131 5.31 2.28 16.84
C TYR A 131 6.65 1.54 16.74
N ASN A 132 7.66 2.27 16.28
CA ASN A 132 9.05 1.84 16.29
C ASN A 132 9.76 2.53 17.46
N TYR A 133 10.51 1.76 18.24
CA TYR A 133 11.12 2.23 19.48
C TYR A 133 12.64 2.21 19.42
N ILE A 134 13.25 3.14 20.14
CA ILE A 134 14.66 3.10 20.53
C ILE A 134 14.77 3.12 22.05
N THR A 135 15.77 2.44 22.61
CA THR A 135 16.06 2.47 24.05
C THR A 135 17.05 3.60 24.33
N GLY A 136 16.69 4.49 25.25
CA GLY A 136 17.55 5.58 25.71
C GLY A 136 18.62 5.11 26.71
N PRO A 137 19.60 5.98 27.03
CA PRO A 137 20.62 5.68 28.04
C PRO A 137 20.04 5.53 29.46
N ASP A 138 18.81 5.99 29.67
CA ASP A 138 18.01 5.79 30.88
C ASP A 138 17.29 4.43 30.93
N GLY A 139 17.53 3.55 29.94
CA GLY A 139 16.92 2.22 29.83
C GLY A 139 15.44 2.24 29.40
N LYS A 140 14.86 3.41 29.09
CA LYS A 140 13.46 3.54 28.68
C LYS A 140 13.31 3.49 27.17
N ARG A 141 12.17 3.01 26.69
CA ARG A 141 11.85 2.97 25.26
C ARG A 141 11.07 4.22 24.83
N TYR A 142 11.48 4.82 23.72
CA TYR A 142 10.90 6.01 23.13
C TYR A 142 10.50 5.75 21.68
N ALA A 143 9.30 6.16 21.27
CA ALA A 143 8.82 6.02 19.91
C ALA A 143 9.52 7.04 18.98
N VAL A 144 10.16 6.54 17.94
CA VAL A 144 10.87 7.39 16.94
C VAL A 144 10.22 7.35 15.57
N GLY A 145 9.23 6.48 15.40
CA GLY A 145 8.37 6.42 14.22
C GLY A 145 7.08 5.67 14.54
N GLY A 146 6.09 5.84 13.69
CA GLY A 146 4.82 5.15 13.81
C GLY A 146 4.14 4.99 12.45
N ARG A 147 3.07 4.19 12.44
CA ARG A 147 2.16 4.08 11.31
C ARG A 147 0.76 3.67 11.75
N VAL A 148 -0.24 4.13 10.99
CA VAL A 148 -1.64 3.70 11.10
C VAL A 148 -2.06 2.97 9.82
N SER A 149 -2.63 1.78 9.95
CA SER A 149 -3.14 1.03 8.79
C SER A 149 -4.58 1.46 8.50
N LEU A 150 -4.88 1.83 7.25
CA LEU A 150 -6.23 2.21 6.82
C LEU A 150 -6.83 1.17 5.88
N ASP A 151 -8.15 1.01 5.90
CA ASP A 151 -8.85 0.11 4.99
C ASP A 151 -9.07 0.70 3.60
N ILE A 152 -8.08 0.57 2.72
CA ILE A 152 -8.14 1.07 1.33
C ILE A 152 -8.81 0.05 0.39
N THR A 153 -10.02 -0.39 0.75
CA THR A 153 -10.84 -1.27 -0.09
C THR A 153 -12.15 -0.58 -0.49
N SER A 154 -12.58 -0.79 -1.73
CA SER A 154 -13.89 -0.32 -2.18
C SER A 154 -15.02 -1.04 -1.45
N VAL A 155 -16.16 -0.36 -1.25
CA VAL A 155 -17.36 -0.99 -0.72
C VAL A 155 -18.06 -1.75 -1.86
N PRO A 156 -18.25 -3.08 -1.75
CA PRO A 156 -18.86 -3.87 -2.81
C PRO A 156 -20.26 -3.36 -3.18
N ASN A 157 -20.54 -3.30 -4.48
CA ASN A 157 -21.84 -2.91 -5.05
C ASN A 157 -22.38 -1.55 -4.56
N ASN A 158 -21.51 -0.66 -4.07
CA ASN A 158 -21.93 0.65 -3.58
C ASN A 158 -20.85 1.70 -3.90
N PRO A 159 -20.87 2.27 -5.13
CA PRO A 159 -19.92 3.30 -5.52
C PRO A 159 -20.05 4.57 -4.66
N GLU A 160 -21.25 4.95 -4.22
CA GLU A 160 -21.43 6.12 -3.35
C GLU A 160 -20.78 5.95 -1.98
N ALA A 161 -20.95 4.77 -1.35
CA ALA A 161 -20.29 4.45 -0.10
C ALA A 161 -18.77 4.38 -0.28
N THR A 162 -18.30 3.90 -1.44
CA THR A 162 -16.88 3.92 -1.79
C THR A 162 -16.33 5.33 -1.90
N ILE A 163 -17.05 6.28 -2.53
CA ILE A 163 -16.67 7.70 -2.60
C ILE A 163 -16.54 8.29 -1.19
N ARG A 164 -17.55 8.09 -0.34
CA ARG A 164 -17.53 8.60 1.05
C ARG A 164 -16.36 8.00 1.84
N LYS A 165 -16.14 6.69 1.74
CA LYS A 165 -15.02 5.99 2.37
C LYS A 165 -13.67 6.53 1.89
N ALA A 166 -13.50 6.69 0.58
CA ALA A 166 -12.28 7.22 -0.02
C ALA A 166 -11.98 8.65 0.47
N GLN A 167 -12.99 9.52 0.52
CA GLN A 167 -12.83 10.88 1.05
C GLN A 167 -12.40 10.88 2.52
N ILE A 168 -12.97 9.98 3.32
CA ILE A 168 -12.61 9.82 4.72
C ILE A 168 -11.16 9.32 4.88
N ILE A 169 -10.72 8.38 4.05
CA ILE A 169 -9.34 7.88 4.08
C ILE A 169 -8.38 8.98 3.63
N LYS A 170 -8.73 9.73 2.57
CA LYS A 170 -7.91 10.86 2.07
C LYS A 170 -7.72 11.94 3.14
N ARG A 171 -8.80 12.38 3.81
CA ARG A 171 -8.67 13.36 4.91
C ARG A 171 -7.85 12.82 6.07
N ALA A 172 -7.96 11.52 6.38
CA ALA A 172 -7.27 10.93 7.51
C ALA A 172 -5.77 10.81 7.27
N ALA A 173 -5.39 10.42 6.05
CA ALA A 173 -4.01 10.39 5.63
C ALA A 173 -3.38 11.79 5.61
N LEU A 174 -4.15 12.84 5.28
CA LEU A 174 -3.68 14.21 5.28
C LEU A 174 -3.96 14.97 6.59
N ALA A 175 -4.33 14.27 7.67
CA ALA A 175 -4.79 14.92 8.91
C ALA A 175 -3.69 15.68 9.67
N PRO A 176 -2.45 15.13 9.82
CA PRO A 176 -1.37 15.89 10.43
C PRO A 176 -0.90 17.05 9.57
N ALA A 177 -0.38 18.09 10.22
CA ALA A 177 0.15 19.28 9.54
C ALA A 177 1.36 18.97 8.63
N ASP A 178 2.16 17.95 8.98
CA ASP A 178 3.29 17.47 8.17
C ASP A 178 3.10 15.98 7.85
N PRO A 179 2.27 15.62 6.85
CA PRO A 179 2.04 14.23 6.49
C PRO A 179 3.30 13.63 5.85
N SER A 180 3.63 12.39 6.22
CA SER A 180 4.78 11.68 5.65
C SER A 180 4.57 11.31 4.18
N ALA A 181 5.61 10.82 3.50
CA ALA A 181 5.48 10.32 2.13
C ALA A 181 4.53 9.12 2.04
N ALA A 182 4.51 8.25 3.06
CA ALA A 182 3.59 7.12 3.13
C ALA A 182 2.14 7.60 3.25
N ASP A 183 1.91 8.63 4.08
CA ASP A 183 0.58 9.22 4.25
C ASP A 183 0.06 9.83 2.95
N ARG A 184 0.92 10.58 2.23
CA ARG A 184 0.56 11.12 0.91
C ARG A 184 0.27 10.03 -0.12
N ALA A 185 1.00 8.91 -0.07
CA ALA A 185 0.73 7.76 -0.95
C ALA A 185 -0.65 7.13 -0.65
N VAL A 186 -1.03 7.01 0.63
CA VAL A 186 -2.37 6.55 1.04
C VAL A 186 -3.45 7.51 0.56
N ALA A 187 -3.22 8.82 0.68
CA ALA A 187 -4.13 9.84 0.16
C ALA A 187 -4.32 9.73 -1.35
N ALA A 188 -3.25 9.52 -2.11
CA ALA A 188 -3.29 9.33 -3.56
C ALA A 188 -4.04 8.03 -3.94
N ASN A 189 -3.86 6.95 -3.17
CA ASN A 189 -4.59 5.70 -3.39
C ASN A 189 -6.10 5.86 -3.11
N ALA A 190 -6.45 6.60 -2.06
CA ALA A 190 -7.83 6.95 -1.76
C ALA A 190 -8.45 7.81 -2.88
N GLU A 191 -7.71 8.77 -3.43
CA GLU A 191 -8.16 9.56 -4.57
C GLU A 191 -8.41 8.71 -5.83
N LYS A 192 -7.51 7.77 -6.14
CA LYS A 192 -7.74 6.79 -7.22
C LYS A 192 -9.00 5.95 -6.98
N MET A 193 -9.25 5.54 -5.73
CA MET A 193 -10.47 4.82 -5.36
C MET A 193 -11.73 5.68 -5.58
N GLU A 194 -11.69 6.94 -5.18
CA GLU A 194 -12.79 7.89 -5.39
C GLU A 194 -13.09 8.06 -6.89
N GLN A 195 -12.05 8.28 -7.71
CA GLN A 195 -12.20 8.46 -9.15
C GLN A 195 -12.81 7.22 -9.81
N LYS A 196 -12.35 6.02 -9.45
CA LYS A 196 -12.92 4.75 -9.93
C LYS A 196 -14.40 4.61 -9.57
N ALA A 197 -14.76 4.92 -8.32
CA ALA A 197 -16.14 4.83 -7.86
C ALA A 197 -17.06 5.87 -8.53
N ARG A 198 -16.57 7.09 -8.78
CA ARG A 198 -17.31 8.10 -9.56
C ARG A 198 -17.57 7.63 -10.99
N ALA A 199 -16.58 7.01 -11.63
CA ALA A 199 -16.75 6.44 -12.97
C ALA A 199 -17.77 5.29 -12.98
N GLN A 200 -17.77 4.42 -11.96
CA GLN A 200 -18.77 3.36 -11.79
C GLN A 200 -20.19 3.94 -11.64
N LEU A 201 -20.38 4.94 -10.77
CA LEU A 201 -21.67 5.59 -10.57
C LEU A 201 -22.24 6.19 -11.87
N GLN A 202 -21.38 6.83 -12.67
CA GLN A 202 -21.78 7.37 -13.98
C GLN A 202 -22.15 6.26 -14.98
N ALA A 203 -21.43 5.13 -14.96
CA ALA A 203 -21.74 4.00 -15.81
C ALA A 203 -23.08 3.33 -15.43
N GLU A 204 -23.39 3.25 -14.14
CA GLU A 204 -24.67 2.74 -13.62
C GLU A 204 -25.84 3.63 -14.06
N ALA A 205 -25.74 4.95 -13.88
CA ALA A 205 -26.77 5.90 -14.33
C ALA A 205 -27.03 5.82 -15.85
N ARG A 206 -25.98 5.60 -16.66
CA ARG A 206 -26.11 5.39 -18.11
C ARG A 206 -26.78 4.06 -18.46
N LYS A 207 -26.58 3.01 -17.67
CA LYS A 207 -27.26 1.71 -17.88
C LYS A 207 -28.73 1.80 -17.51
N GLU A 208 -29.06 2.46 -16.41
CA GLU A 208 -30.44 2.65 -15.95
C GLU A 208 -31.27 3.45 -16.96
N SER A 209 -30.76 4.60 -17.42
CA SER A 209 -31.43 5.42 -18.45
C SER A 209 -31.66 4.67 -19.78
N LYS A 210 -30.70 3.83 -20.22
CA LYS A 210 -30.88 2.96 -21.39
C LYS A 210 -31.94 1.89 -21.16
N ALA A 211 -31.95 1.26 -19.98
CA ALA A 211 -32.94 0.24 -19.62
C ALA A 211 -34.36 0.83 -19.53
N GLU A 212 -34.50 2.04 -19.01
CA GLU A 212 -35.77 2.77 -18.94
C GLU A 212 -36.29 3.13 -20.34
N THR A 213 -35.39 3.61 -21.22
CA THR A 213 -35.72 3.89 -22.62
C THR A 213 -36.19 2.62 -23.35
N ALA A 214 -35.49 1.50 -23.18
CA ALA A 214 -35.85 0.22 -23.80
C ALA A 214 -37.20 -0.33 -23.28
N LYS A 215 -37.46 -0.21 -21.97
CA LYS A 215 -38.77 -0.58 -21.40
C LYS A 215 -39.88 0.30 -21.98
N GLY A 216 -39.70 1.61 -22.03
CA GLY A 216 -40.67 2.54 -22.62
C GLY A 216 -40.98 2.26 -24.09
N GLN A 217 -39.95 1.93 -24.88
CA GLN A 217 -40.11 1.51 -26.29
C GLN A 217 -40.87 0.18 -26.42
N HIS A 218 -40.55 -0.80 -25.57
CA HIS A 218 -41.25 -2.10 -25.55
C HIS A 218 -42.74 -1.95 -25.18
N PHE A 219 -43.08 -1.09 -24.22
CA PHE A 219 -44.48 -0.79 -23.87
C PHE A 219 -45.23 -0.10 -25.01
N LYS A 220 -44.60 0.87 -25.70
CA LYS A 220 -45.21 1.54 -26.87
C LYS A 220 -45.44 0.58 -28.04
N PHE A 221 -44.50 -0.33 -28.32
CA PHE A 221 -44.66 -1.34 -29.37
C PHE A 221 -45.80 -2.33 -29.06
N LYS A 222 -45.93 -2.77 -27.79
CA LYS A 222 -47.03 -3.64 -27.36
C LYS A 222 -48.40 -2.95 -27.39
N ALA A 223 -48.46 -1.64 -27.13
CA ALA A 223 -49.69 -0.86 -27.28
C ALA A 223 -50.08 -0.72 -28.76
N TYR A 224 -49.13 -0.38 -29.63
CA TYR A 224 -49.36 -0.19 -31.06
C TYR A 224 -49.82 -1.49 -31.76
N THR A 225 -49.23 -2.63 -31.41
CA THR A 225 -49.65 -3.93 -31.96
C THR A 225 -51.00 -4.43 -31.47
N ARG A 226 -51.55 -3.87 -30.37
CA ARG A 226 -52.88 -4.23 -29.85
C ARG A 226 -54.01 -3.36 -30.39
N SER A 227 -53.72 -2.15 -30.84
CA SER A 227 -54.70 -1.18 -31.36
C SER A 227 -54.89 -1.23 -32.88
N PHE A 228 -54.22 -2.14 -33.60
CA PHE A 228 -54.33 -2.26 -35.05
C PHE A 228 -54.37 -3.74 -35.49
N LEU A 229 -55.46 -4.42 -35.13
CA LEU A 229 -55.92 -5.62 -35.82
C LEU A 229 -57.28 -5.29 -36.44
N PRO A 230 -57.36 -4.81 -37.69
CA PRO A 230 -58.55 -5.08 -38.47
C PRO A 230 -58.66 -6.60 -38.58
N THR A 231 -59.75 -7.15 -38.05
CA THR A 231 -60.17 -8.53 -38.30
C THR A 231 -60.12 -8.79 -39.81
N GLY A 232 -59.20 -9.66 -40.23
CA GLY A 232 -59.20 -10.28 -41.55
C GLY A 232 -58.20 -9.72 -42.56
N GLN A 233 -56.94 -10.16 -42.50
CA GLN A 233 -56.23 -10.61 -43.71
C GLN A 233 -54.99 -11.42 -43.31
N ALA A 234 -54.94 -12.66 -43.79
CA ALA A 234 -53.79 -13.53 -43.67
C ALA A 234 -52.61 -12.95 -44.47
N VAL A 235 -51.45 -12.83 -43.84
CA VAL A 235 -50.19 -12.53 -44.53
C VAL A 235 -49.29 -13.73 -44.36
N ASN A 236 -49.05 -14.46 -45.46
CA ASN A 236 -48.07 -15.54 -45.52
C ASN A 236 -46.67 -14.95 -45.31
N ILE A 237 -45.96 -15.43 -44.30
CA ILE A 237 -44.52 -15.24 -44.15
C ILE A 237 -43.87 -16.53 -44.67
N LEU A 238 -43.21 -16.43 -45.83
CA LEU A 238 -42.28 -17.45 -46.31
C LEU A 238 -40.99 -17.37 -45.49
N ILE A 239 -40.50 -18.54 -45.07
CA ILE A 239 -39.23 -18.74 -44.35
C ILE A 239 -38.08 -18.75 -45.35
#